data_AF-A0A1N7A8X0-F1
#
_entry.id   AF-A0A1N7A8X0-F1
#
_cell.length_a   1.000
_cell.length_b   1.000
_cell.length_c   1.000
_cell.angle_alpha   90.00
_cell.angle_beta   90.00
_cell.angle_gamma   90.00
#
_symmetry.space_group_name_H-M   'P 1'
#
loop_
_entity.id
_entity.type
_entity.pdbx_description
1 polymer ?
#
loop_
_entity_poly.entity_id
_entity_poly.type
_entity_poly.pdbx_seq_one_letter_code
_entity_poly.pdbx_strand_id
1 'polypeptide(L)'
;MSAIASLYVLDRDRVVELAGLVGRPSWWARLPRSSATTDQNGAFFQVLAKHARPVRPGYEWSGYCMLAVVDYLQRHGVPLRRSDLRAESSAINRVYGETLLLTPVHKKYLGKLAPDAHREDELRAYFENKRLGFEEAGMAAMDGLELLHDTLSGLQPDEVLLLNVG
;
A
#
# COMPACT_ATOMS: atom_id res chain seq x y z
N MET A 1 17.15 6.74 -5.46
CA MET A 1 15.89 7.37 -4.99
C MET A 1 15.25 6.43 -3.98
N SER A 2 14.98 6.90 -2.77
CA SER A 2 14.18 6.13 -1.79
C SER A 2 12.70 6.32 -2.14
N ALA A 3 11.92 5.24 -2.17
CA ALA A 3 10.47 5.32 -2.25
C ALA A 3 9.89 5.50 -0.84
N ILE A 4 8.68 6.04 -0.72
CA ILE A 4 7.96 6.19 0.55
C ILE A 4 6.72 5.29 0.52
N ALA A 5 6.52 4.50 1.58
CA ALA A 5 5.24 3.81 1.79
C ALA A 5 4.28 4.73 2.55
N SER A 6 3.19 5.13 1.90
CA SER A 6 2.13 5.93 2.52
C SER A 6 0.90 5.05 2.74
N LEU A 7 0.39 5.02 3.97
CA LEU A 7 -0.74 4.20 4.37
C LEU A 7 -1.90 5.08 4.84
N TYR A 8 -3.09 4.78 4.33
CA TYR A 8 -4.31 5.50 4.63
C TYR A 8 -5.47 4.54 4.86
N VAL A 9 -6.37 4.88 5.77
CA VAL A 9 -7.66 4.23 5.94
C VAL A 9 -8.75 5.15 5.43
N LEU A 10 -9.66 4.65 4.61
CA LEU A 10 -10.79 5.40 4.06
C LEU A 10 -11.99 4.49 3.80
N ASP A 11 -13.19 5.06 3.73
CA ASP A 11 -14.39 4.31 3.40
C ASP A 11 -14.29 3.69 2.00
N ARG A 12 -14.85 2.49 1.84
CA ARG A 12 -14.89 1.75 0.57
C ARG A 12 -15.48 2.56 -0.57
N ASP A 13 -16.53 3.34 -0.30
CA ASP A 13 -17.17 4.20 -1.30
C ASP A 13 -16.22 5.28 -1.84
N ARG A 14 -15.29 5.76 -1.00
CA ARG A 14 -14.27 6.76 -1.40
C ARG A 14 -13.18 6.15 -2.25
N VAL A 15 -12.90 4.86 -2.10
CA VAL A 15 -11.98 4.13 -2.99
C VAL A 15 -12.56 4.02 -4.41
N VAL A 16 -13.85 3.77 -4.53
CA VAL A 16 -14.55 3.75 -5.82
C VAL A 16 -14.53 5.13 -6.48
N GLU A 17 -14.76 6.19 -5.70
CA GLU A 17 -14.64 7.58 -6.15
C GLU A 17 -13.22 7.88 -6.65
N LEU A 18 -12.19 7.52 -5.88
CA LEU A 18 -10.78 7.65 -6.26
C LEU A 18 -10.49 6.95 -7.60
N ALA A 19 -10.89 5.70 -7.77
CA ALA A 19 -10.71 4.96 -9.01
C ALA A 19 -11.46 5.62 -10.19
N GLY A 20 -12.65 6.18 -9.94
CA GLY A 20 -13.43 6.92 -10.93
C GLY A 20 -12.75 8.21 -11.42
N LEU A 21 -12.02 8.91 -10.56
CA LEU A 21 -11.23 10.09 -10.94
C LEU A 21 -10.11 9.74 -11.93
N VAL A 22 -9.55 8.53 -11.83
CA VAL A 22 -8.50 8.02 -12.72
C VAL A 22 -9.06 7.54 -14.06
N GLY A 23 -10.31 7.09 -14.08
CA GLY A 23 -10.98 6.52 -15.25
C GLY A 23 -11.64 7.54 -16.20
N ARG A 24 -11.72 8.83 -15.84
CA ARG A 24 -12.37 9.84 -16.69
C ARG A 24 -11.41 10.32 -17.80
N PRO A 25 -11.74 10.13 -19.09
CA PRO A 25 -11.03 10.77 -20.19
C PRO A 25 -11.47 12.23 -20.20
N SER A 26 -10.81 13.04 -19.39
CA SER A 26 -11.02 14.46 -19.41
C SER A 26 -10.49 15.07 -20.70
N TRP A 27 -11.10 16.16 -21.17
CA TRP A 27 -10.69 16.86 -22.38
C TRP A 27 -9.23 17.38 -22.33
N TRP A 28 -8.63 17.50 -21.14
CA TRP A 28 -7.21 17.81 -20.92
C TRP A 28 -6.24 16.65 -21.22
N ALA A 29 -6.72 15.41 -21.44
CA ALA A 29 -5.88 14.30 -21.92
C ALA A 29 -5.31 14.52 -23.35
N ARG A 30 -5.72 15.60 -24.03
CA ARG A 30 -5.18 16.06 -25.31
C ARG A 30 -4.09 17.14 -25.17
N LEU A 31 -3.78 17.60 -23.96
CA LEU A 31 -2.73 18.60 -23.72
C LEU A 31 -1.36 17.92 -23.57
N PRO A 32 -0.25 18.62 -23.90
CA PRO A 32 1.10 18.07 -23.80
C PRO A 32 1.37 17.58 -22.38
N ARG A 33 1.96 16.38 -22.27
CA ARG A 33 2.20 15.61 -21.03
C ARG A 33 2.93 16.35 -19.89
N SER A 34 3.41 17.58 -20.07
CA SER A 34 4.20 18.28 -19.05
C SER A 34 3.39 18.99 -17.96
N SER A 35 2.08 19.18 -18.12
CA SER A 35 1.22 19.84 -17.10
C SER A 35 0.14 18.93 -16.48
N ALA A 36 -0.26 17.84 -17.14
CA ALA A 36 -1.36 16.98 -16.71
C ALA A 36 -1.00 16.02 -15.55
N THR A 37 0.25 15.59 -15.44
CA THR A 37 0.74 14.71 -14.37
C THR A 37 0.79 15.41 -13.00
N THR A 38 1.09 16.70 -12.98
CA THR A 38 1.10 17.51 -11.75
C THR A 38 -0.30 17.70 -11.19
N ASP A 39 -1.30 17.85 -12.06
CA ASP A 39 -2.71 18.07 -11.69
C ASP A 39 -3.39 16.78 -11.17
N GLN A 40 -3.10 15.63 -11.79
CA GLN A 40 -3.66 14.33 -11.36
C GLN A 40 -3.10 13.87 -10.01
N ASN A 41 -1.79 13.98 -9.79
CA ASN A 41 -1.19 13.70 -8.48
C ASN A 41 -1.79 14.60 -7.39
N GLY A 42 -2.00 15.88 -7.69
CA GLY A 42 -2.67 16.82 -6.79
C GLY A 42 -4.07 16.36 -6.39
N ALA A 43 -4.91 15.96 -7.36
CA ALA A 43 -6.28 15.52 -7.10
C ALA A 43 -6.35 14.25 -6.23
N PHE A 44 -5.47 13.27 -6.49
CA PHE A 44 -5.40 12.04 -5.69
C PHE A 44 -5.05 12.35 -4.22
N PHE A 45 -3.97 13.09 -3.99
CA PHE A 45 -3.57 13.45 -2.64
C PHE A 45 -4.56 14.42 -1.97
N GLN A 46 -5.30 15.24 -2.71
CA GLN A 46 -6.39 16.05 -2.16
C GLN A 46 -7.55 15.20 -1.65
N VAL A 47 -7.96 14.17 -2.39
CA VAL A 47 -9.01 13.25 -1.92
C VAL A 47 -8.54 12.50 -0.68
N LEU A 48 -7.30 11.99 -0.67
CA LEU A 48 -6.72 11.35 0.51
C LEU A 48 -6.66 12.31 1.71
N ALA A 49 -6.21 13.55 1.50
CA ALA A 49 -6.13 14.55 2.57
C ALA A 49 -7.51 14.92 3.15
N LYS A 50 -8.57 14.84 2.34
CA LYS A 50 -9.93 15.21 2.75
C LYS A 50 -10.72 14.06 3.36
N HIS A 51 -10.50 12.84 2.88
CA HIS A 51 -11.37 11.70 3.15
C HIS A 51 -10.66 10.51 3.79
N ALA A 52 -9.34 10.51 3.87
CA ALA A 52 -8.58 9.40 4.42
C ALA A 52 -7.89 9.77 5.74
N ARG A 53 -7.88 8.82 6.67
CA ARG A 53 -7.12 8.88 7.92
C ARG A 53 -5.73 8.31 7.67
N PRO A 54 -4.64 9.08 7.87
CA PRO A 54 -3.29 8.54 7.76
C PRO A 54 -3.02 7.55 8.91
N VAL A 55 -2.30 6.47 8.61
CA VAL A 55 -1.82 5.51 9.62
C VAL A 55 -0.47 6.03 10.14
N ARG A 56 -0.38 6.42 11.43
CA ARG A 56 0.82 7.05 12.02
C ARG A 56 1.23 6.49 13.40
N PRO A 57 2.53 6.59 13.76
CA PRO A 57 3.63 7.10 12.94
C PRO A 57 3.97 6.03 11.90
N GLY A 58 3.97 6.40 10.62
CA GLY A 58 3.97 5.43 9.52
C GLY A 58 5.22 4.54 9.50
N TYR A 59 5.25 3.66 8.52
CA TYR A 59 6.45 2.91 8.16
C TYR A 59 7.61 3.88 7.89
N GLU A 60 8.61 3.93 8.78
CA GLU A 60 9.72 4.89 8.69
C GLU A 60 10.80 4.46 7.69
N TRP A 61 10.71 3.22 7.22
CA TRP A 61 11.65 2.63 6.27
C TRP A 61 11.27 2.96 4.82
N SER A 62 12.22 2.71 3.91
CA SER A 62 11.96 2.89 2.47
C SER A 62 10.73 2.08 2.04
N GLY A 63 9.89 2.64 1.17
CA GLY A 63 8.75 1.93 0.60
C GLY A 63 9.14 0.65 -0.16
N TYR A 64 10.39 0.52 -0.60
CA TYR A 64 10.92 -0.74 -1.13
C TYR A 64 10.96 -1.85 -0.08
N CYS A 65 11.22 -1.54 1.19
CA CYS A 65 11.15 -2.49 2.28
C CYS A 65 9.71 -2.98 2.49
N MET A 66 8.71 -2.07 2.39
CA MET A 66 7.29 -2.46 2.44
C MET A 66 6.91 -3.37 1.26
N LEU A 67 7.37 -3.07 0.05
CA LEU A 67 7.15 -3.95 -1.11
C LEU A 67 7.82 -5.31 -0.94
N ALA A 68 9.00 -5.36 -0.30
CA ALA A 68 9.69 -6.60 0.03
C ALA A 68 8.89 -7.43 1.05
N VAL A 69 8.33 -6.81 2.10
CA VAL A 69 7.41 -7.46 3.04
C VAL A 69 6.20 -8.04 2.31
N VAL A 70 5.57 -7.28 1.43
CA VAL A 70 4.43 -7.76 0.64
C VAL A 70 4.82 -8.95 -0.26
N ASP A 71 5.98 -8.92 -0.91
CA ASP A 71 6.46 -10.05 -1.74
C ASP A 71 6.81 -11.28 -0.89
N TYR A 72 7.40 -11.07 0.28
CA TYR A 72 7.68 -12.12 1.25
C TYR A 72 6.37 -12.80 1.68
N LEU A 73 5.39 -12.04 2.13
CA LEU A 73 4.07 -12.54 2.53
C LEU A 73 3.38 -13.34 1.40
N GLN A 74 3.47 -12.87 0.16
CA GLN A 74 2.93 -13.59 -0.99
C GLN A 74 3.57 -14.97 -1.16
N ARG A 75 4.89 -15.10 -0.98
CA ARG A 75 5.60 -16.39 -1.03
C ARG A 75 5.20 -17.32 0.10
N HIS A 76 4.80 -16.76 1.24
CA HIS A 76 4.32 -17.49 2.41
C HIS A 76 2.78 -17.70 2.41
N GLY A 77 2.14 -17.54 1.24
CA GLY A 77 0.73 -17.85 1.06
C GLY A 77 -0.23 -16.79 1.60
N VAL A 78 0.22 -15.53 1.69
CA VAL A 78 -0.56 -14.35 2.06
C VAL A 78 -0.61 -13.38 0.87
N PRO A 79 -1.52 -13.61 -0.10
CA PRO A 79 -1.56 -12.82 -1.33
C PRO A 79 -2.27 -11.47 -1.15
N LEU A 80 -1.62 -10.51 -0.46
CA LEU A 80 -2.18 -9.18 -0.19
C LEU A 80 -2.51 -8.35 -1.44
N ARG A 81 -1.88 -8.67 -2.58
CA ARG A 81 -2.17 -8.03 -3.88
C ARG A 81 -3.52 -8.46 -4.47
N ARG A 82 -4.13 -9.52 -3.94
CA ARG A 82 -5.42 -10.05 -4.41
C ARG A 82 -6.57 -9.47 -3.61
N SER A 83 -7.02 -8.29 -4.03
CA SER A 83 -8.16 -7.59 -3.45
C SER A 83 -9.47 -7.91 -4.17
N ASP A 84 -10.59 -7.85 -3.46
CA ASP A 84 -11.94 -7.78 -4.03
C ASP A 84 -12.20 -6.44 -4.75
N LEU A 85 -11.35 -5.44 -4.52
CA LEU A 85 -11.30 -4.16 -5.24
C LEU A 85 -10.26 -4.16 -6.38
N ARG A 86 -10.17 -5.27 -7.13
CA ARG A 86 -9.16 -5.46 -8.18
C ARG A 86 -9.27 -4.43 -9.29
N ALA A 87 -10.49 -4.06 -9.68
CA ALA A 87 -10.73 -3.10 -10.76
C ALA A 87 -10.26 -1.70 -10.36
N GLU A 88 -10.58 -1.30 -9.13
CA GLU A 88 -10.22 -0.02 -8.52
C GLU A 88 -8.70 0.08 -8.34
N SER A 89 -8.07 -0.94 -7.77
CA SER A 89 -6.61 -1.01 -7.62
C SER A 89 -5.92 -0.92 -8.99
N SER A 90 -6.44 -1.62 -10.00
CA SER A 90 -5.90 -1.57 -11.36
C SER A 90 -6.05 -0.19 -12.01
N ALA A 91 -7.15 0.53 -11.74
CA ALA A 91 -7.36 1.88 -12.24
C ALA A 91 -6.35 2.85 -11.60
N ILE A 92 -6.22 2.81 -10.27
CA ILE A 92 -5.29 3.65 -9.51
C ILE A 92 -3.83 3.41 -9.95
N ASN A 93 -3.43 2.14 -10.08
CA ASN A 93 -2.04 1.77 -10.41
C ASN A 93 -1.60 2.19 -11.82
N ARG A 94 -2.53 2.49 -12.73
CA ARG A 94 -2.18 3.05 -14.05
C ARG A 94 -1.58 4.45 -13.96
N VAL A 95 -1.85 5.18 -12.88
CA VAL A 95 -1.46 6.58 -12.75
C VAL A 95 -0.54 6.82 -11.55
N TYR A 96 -0.77 6.16 -10.41
CA TYR A 96 -0.10 6.49 -9.14
C TYR A 96 0.90 5.45 -8.65
N GLY A 97 1.41 4.58 -9.53
CA GLY A 97 2.40 3.57 -9.17
C GLY A 97 1.80 2.40 -8.39
N GLU A 98 2.58 1.83 -7.47
CA GLU A 98 2.22 0.59 -6.80
C GLU A 98 1.28 0.86 -5.60
N THR A 99 -0.04 0.70 -5.82
CA THR A 99 -1.07 0.82 -4.78
C THR A 99 -1.77 -0.51 -4.51
N LEU A 100 -1.86 -0.86 -3.23
CA LEU A 100 -2.61 -2.01 -2.72
C LEU A 100 -3.85 -1.54 -1.97
N LEU A 101 -4.96 -2.25 -2.16
CA LEU A 101 -6.24 -2.01 -1.47
C LEU A 101 -6.58 -3.22 -0.60
N LEU A 102 -6.34 -3.09 0.70
CA LEU A 102 -6.57 -4.11 1.71
C LEU A 102 -7.94 -3.90 2.35
N THR A 103 -8.85 -4.83 2.12
CA THR A 103 -10.22 -4.83 2.68
C THR A 103 -10.34 -5.79 3.87
N PRO A 104 -11.46 -5.78 4.63
CA PRO A 104 -11.69 -6.70 5.73
C PRO A 104 -11.63 -8.19 5.35
N VAL A 105 -11.80 -8.53 4.07
CA VAL A 105 -11.59 -9.91 3.56
C VAL A 105 -10.18 -10.42 3.83
N HIS A 106 -9.20 -9.51 3.93
CA HIS A 106 -7.81 -9.86 4.22
C HIS A 106 -7.60 -10.21 5.70
N LYS A 107 -8.53 -9.90 6.61
CA LYS A 107 -8.41 -10.23 8.05
C LYS A 107 -8.22 -11.73 8.31
N LYS A 108 -8.64 -12.59 7.38
CA LYS A 108 -8.33 -14.04 7.43
C LYS A 108 -6.83 -14.36 7.46
N TYR A 109 -5.98 -13.41 7.10
CA TYR A 109 -4.52 -13.54 7.13
C TYR A 109 -3.87 -12.96 8.38
N LEU A 110 -4.61 -12.40 9.35
CA LEU A 110 -4.02 -11.75 10.53
C LEU A 110 -3.05 -12.66 11.27
N GLY A 111 -3.38 -13.94 11.48
CA GLY A 111 -2.47 -14.89 12.13
C GLY A 111 -1.17 -15.16 11.35
N LYS A 112 -1.12 -14.86 10.05
CA LYS A 112 0.10 -14.95 9.22
C LYS A 112 0.76 -13.59 8.97
N LEU A 113 0.18 -12.50 9.48
CA LEU A 113 0.74 -11.16 9.47
C LEU A 113 1.34 -10.80 10.83
N ALA A 114 0.91 -11.50 11.88
CA ALA A 114 1.39 -11.29 13.23
C ALA A 114 2.92 -11.44 13.27
N PRO A 115 3.67 -10.46 13.83
CA PRO A 115 5.13 -10.48 13.83
C PRO A 115 5.73 -11.75 14.46
N ASP A 116 5.07 -12.34 15.46
CA ASP A 116 5.47 -13.57 16.13
C ASP A 116 5.38 -14.84 15.26
N ALA A 117 4.66 -14.78 14.13
CA ALA A 117 4.63 -15.83 13.13
C ALA A 117 5.89 -15.86 12.25
N HIS A 118 6.81 -14.91 12.43
CA HIS A 118 8.00 -14.73 11.61
C HIS A 118 9.27 -14.67 12.45
N ARG A 119 10.39 -15.09 11.86
CA ARG A 119 11.71 -14.96 12.46
C ARG A 119 12.45 -13.81 11.80
N GLU A 120 12.96 -12.88 12.60
CA GLU A 120 13.68 -11.71 12.11
C GLU A 120 14.87 -12.09 11.21
N ASP A 121 15.65 -13.12 11.58
CA ASP A 121 16.78 -13.60 10.78
C ASP A 121 16.36 -14.07 9.38
N GLU A 122 15.18 -14.70 9.25
CA GLU A 122 14.64 -15.15 7.96
C GLU A 122 14.22 -13.96 7.09
N LEU A 123 13.62 -12.94 7.70
CA LEU A 123 13.24 -11.70 7.02
C LEU A 123 14.47 -10.92 6.57
N ARG A 124 15.51 -10.84 7.42
CA ARG A 124 16.80 -10.22 7.08
C ARG A 124 17.44 -10.90 5.89
N ALA A 125 17.57 -12.24 5.93
CA ALA A 125 18.11 -13.02 4.82
C ALA A 125 17.28 -12.83 3.53
N TYR A 126 15.95 -12.70 3.65
CA TYR A 126 15.10 -12.38 2.52
C TYR A 126 15.40 -11.00 1.91
N PHE A 127 15.54 -9.97 2.74
CA PHE A 127 15.87 -8.61 2.31
C PHE A 127 17.24 -8.53 1.63
N GLU A 128 18.26 -9.20 2.19
CA GLU A 128 19.59 -9.32 1.59
C GLU A 128 19.50 -9.93 0.18
N ASN A 129 18.74 -11.02 0.03
CA ASN A 129 18.49 -11.65 -1.28
C ASN A 129 17.79 -10.71 -2.28
N LYS A 130 17.02 -9.74 -1.79
CA LYS A 130 16.39 -8.69 -2.59
C LYS A 130 17.29 -7.48 -2.87
N ARG A 131 18.57 -7.53 -2.47
CA ARG A 131 19.51 -6.40 -2.54
C ARG A 131 19.06 -5.19 -1.71
N LEU A 132 18.31 -5.47 -0.64
CA LEU A 132 17.91 -4.53 0.40
C LEU A 132 18.61 -4.90 1.71
N GLY A 133 19.82 -5.45 1.63
CA GLY A 133 20.63 -5.81 2.79
C GLY A 133 21.23 -4.57 3.44
N PHE A 134 20.77 -4.26 4.64
CA PHE A 134 21.33 -3.26 5.55
C PHE A 134 21.18 -3.79 6.98
N GLU A 135 21.87 -3.17 7.93
CA GLU A 135 21.97 -3.66 9.32
C GLU A 135 20.59 -3.87 9.96
N GLU A 136 19.67 -2.95 9.74
CA GLU A 136 18.31 -2.95 10.30
C GLU A 136 17.26 -3.58 9.37
N ALA A 137 17.66 -4.31 8.32
CA ALA A 137 16.72 -4.88 7.34
C ALA A 137 15.69 -5.84 7.97
N GLY A 138 16.10 -6.59 9.00
CA GLY A 138 15.20 -7.44 9.77
C GLY A 138 14.15 -6.63 10.54
N MET A 139 14.59 -5.60 11.26
CA MET A 139 13.72 -4.66 11.98
C MET A 139 12.75 -3.96 11.03
N ALA A 140 13.24 -3.47 9.90
CA ALA A 140 12.41 -2.86 8.87
C ALA A 140 11.32 -3.79 8.33
N ALA A 141 11.59 -5.09 8.26
CA ALA A 141 10.59 -6.07 7.86
C ALA A 141 9.55 -6.29 8.96
N MET A 142 10.00 -6.40 10.22
CA MET A 142 9.14 -6.60 11.39
C MET A 142 8.18 -5.43 11.60
N ASP A 143 8.67 -4.19 11.52
CA ASP A 143 7.84 -2.98 11.62
C ASP A 143 6.78 -2.94 10.50
N GLY A 144 7.12 -3.45 9.32
CA GLY A 144 6.18 -3.54 8.20
C GLY A 144 5.07 -4.56 8.43
N LEU A 145 5.41 -5.70 9.04
CA LEU A 145 4.44 -6.73 9.45
C LEU A 145 3.52 -6.22 10.55
N GLU A 146 4.07 -5.61 11.60
CA GLU A 146 3.31 -5.04 12.71
C GLU A 146 2.34 -3.97 12.21
N LEU A 147 2.82 -3.04 11.39
CA LEU A 147 1.97 -1.99 10.81
C LEU A 147 0.81 -2.55 9.99
N LEU A 148 1.08 -3.53 9.11
CA LEU A 148 0.04 -4.16 8.30
C LEU A 148 -0.95 -4.96 9.16
N HIS A 149 -0.44 -5.70 10.15
CA HIS A 149 -1.24 -6.46 11.09
C HIS A 149 -2.19 -5.57 11.87
N ASP A 150 -1.68 -4.53 12.53
CA ASP A 150 -2.43 -3.67 13.43
C ASP A 150 -3.48 -2.86 12.68
N THR A 151 -3.08 -2.31 11.53
CA THR A 151 -4.01 -1.54 10.68
C THR A 151 -5.12 -2.43 10.15
N LEU A 152 -4.78 -3.63 9.66
CA LEU A 152 -5.78 -4.55 9.13
C LEU A 152 -6.68 -5.10 10.24
N SER A 153 -6.15 -5.32 11.44
CA SER A 153 -6.91 -5.77 12.61
C SER A 153 -7.97 -4.74 13.00
N GLY A 154 -7.60 -3.46 13.03
CA GLY A 154 -8.48 -2.34 13.39
C GLY A 154 -9.50 -1.92 12.32
N LEU A 155 -9.36 -2.43 11.08
CA LEU A 155 -10.19 -2.01 9.94
C LEU A 155 -11.68 -2.32 10.14
N GLN A 156 -12.56 -1.33 9.99
CA GLN A 156 -14.01 -1.53 10.05
C GLN A 156 -14.56 -2.25 8.79
N PRO A 157 -15.78 -2.83 8.83
CA PRO A 157 -16.33 -3.61 7.72
C PRO A 157 -16.45 -2.87 6.37
N ASP A 158 -16.61 -1.55 6.42
CA ASP A 158 -16.76 -0.63 5.30
C ASP A 158 -15.49 0.20 5.02
N GLU A 159 -14.42 0.01 5.78
CA GLU A 159 -13.14 0.67 5.56
C GLU A 159 -12.21 -0.14 4.65
N VAL A 160 -11.28 0.56 4.00
CA VAL A 160 -10.22 0.01 3.17
C VAL A 160 -8.91 0.62 3.62
N LEU A 161 -7.88 -0.20 3.76
CA LEU A 161 -6.50 0.24 3.89
C LEU A 161 -5.91 0.41 2.48
N LEU A 162 -5.53 1.63 2.14
CA LEU A 162 -4.78 1.98 0.94
C LEU A 162 -3.30 2.10 1.31
N LEU A 163 -2.47 1.24 0.71
CA LEU A 163 -1.01 1.33 0.77
C LEU A 163 -0.52 1.80 -0.60
N ASN A 164 0.13 2.96 -0.67
CA ASN A 164 0.76 3.49 -1.88
C ASN A 164 2.29 3.54 -1.68
N VAL A 165 3.04 3.07 -2.68
CA VAL A 165 4.50 3.19 -2.72
C VAL A 165 4.89 4.03 -3.92
N GLY A 166 5.47 5.21 -3.66
CA GLY A 166 5.83 6.22 -4.66
C GLY A 166 7.05 7.05 -4.27
#